data_AF-A0A935YQC2-F1
#
_entry.id   AF-A0A935YQC2-F1
#
_cell.length_a   1.000
_cell.length_b   1.000
_cell.length_c   1.000
_cell.angle_alpha   90.00
_cell.angle_beta   90.00
_cell.angle_gamma   90.00
#
_symmetry.space_group_name_H-M   'P 1'
#
loop_
_entity.id
_entity.type
_entity.pdbx_description
1 polymer ?
#
loop_
_entity_poly.entity_id
_entity_poly.type
_entity_poly.pdbx_seq_one_letter_code
_entity_poly.pdbx_strand_id
1 'polypeptide(L)'
;MSETTFQAPDESQVAAALASQEKAEDAPTPADLKSPQSEDAPRPDGLKHNDRRILSELAGERKKRQELQAKLQEIEDRDLSEKDKLVKQLEEAKATAAKAQAEALRLRIAAETDLPADLHEFLVGADEAEIRAKAEKLKAATAAGTRRPQPDPSQGAKPDSTGPSQLTAADLATMSAEDIVKADEAGRLEDLKRQGR
;
A
#
# COMPACT_ATOMS: atom_id res chain seq x y z
N MET A 1 -57.93 2.94 -13.48
CA MET A 1 -56.51 3.26 -13.72
C MET A 1 -55.72 2.12 -13.12
N SER A 2 -55.36 1.14 -13.94
CA SER A 2 -54.78 -0.13 -13.51
C SER A 2 -53.28 0.02 -13.29
N GLU A 3 -52.81 -0.23 -12.07
CA GLU A 3 -51.38 -0.24 -11.72
C GLU A 3 -50.71 -1.44 -12.42
N THR A 4 -49.75 -1.14 -13.29
CA THR A 4 -48.94 -2.15 -13.99
C THR A 4 -47.62 -2.28 -13.25
N THR A 5 -47.50 -3.32 -12.44
CA THR A 5 -46.27 -3.73 -11.77
C THR A 5 -45.27 -4.21 -12.83
N PHE A 6 -44.16 -3.48 -12.99
CA PHE A 6 -43.04 -3.85 -13.85
C PHE A 6 -42.17 -4.89 -13.12
N GLN A 7 -42.41 -6.16 -13.44
CA GLN A 7 -41.66 -7.32 -12.96
C GLN A 7 -40.30 -7.39 -13.69
N ALA A 8 -39.21 -7.25 -12.94
CA ALA A 8 -37.85 -7.46 -13.46
C ALA A 8 -37.66 -8.93 -13.90
N PRO A 9 -37.00 -9.21 -15.04
CA PRO A 9 -36.66 -10.57 -15.43
C PRO A 9 -35.48 -11.08 -14.61
N ASP A 10 -35.73 -12.20 -13.94
CA ASP A 10 -34.85 -13.03 -13.13
C ASP A 10 -33.65 -13.55 -13.94
N GLU A 11 -32.43 -13.33 -13.44
CA GLU A 11 -31.13 -13.64 -14.09
C GLU A 11 -30.76 -15.15 -14.08
N SER A 12 -31.69 -16.04 -13.79
CA SER A 12 -31.39 -17.45 -13.51
C SER A 12 -31.54 -18.44 -14.68
N GLN A 13 -31.67 -18.01 -15.95
CA GLN A 13 -31.90 -18.96 -17.07
C GLN A 13 -31.03 -18.80 -18.34
N VAL A 14 -29.88 -18.12 -18.28
CA VAL A 14 -28.95 -18.04 -19.44
C VAL A 14 -27.69 -18.94 -19.33
N ALA A 15 -27.57 -19.75 -18.28
CA ALA A 15 -26.36 -20.54 -18.02
C ALA A 15 -26.30 -21.96 -18.61
N ALA A 16 -27.23 -22.37 -19.49
CA ALA A 16 -27.32 -23.77 -19.95
C ALA A 16 -27.29 -24.00 -21.48
N ALA A 17 -26.80 -23.05 -22.28
CA ALA A 17 -26.76 -23.19 -23.74
C ALA A 17 -25.36 -23.01 -24.39
N LEU A 18 -24.28 -22.94 -23.61
CA LEU A 18 -22.90 -22.89 -24.13
C LEU A 18 -22.04 -23.98 -23.50
N ALA A 19 -22.33 -25.25 -23.81
CA ALA A 19 -21.45 -26.36 -23.46
C ALA A 19 -21.59 -27.49 -24.48
N SER A 20 -21.29 -27.21 -25.75
CA SER A 20 -20.97 -28.24 -26.76
C SER A 20 -20.46 -27.59 -28.04
N GLN A 21 -19.16 -27.35 -28.11
CA GLN A 21 -18.31 -27.67 -29.27
C GLN A 21 -16.93 -27.02 -29.10
N GLU A 22 -16.02 -27.77 -28.48
CA GLU A 22 -14.61 -27.68 -28.84
C GLU A 22 -13.95 -29.03 -28.52
N LYS A 23 -13.67 -29.82 -29.56
CA LYS A 23 -12.54 -30.74 -29.57
C LYS A 23 -12.17 -31.12 -31.01
N ALA A 24 -11.00 -30.64 -31.41
CA ALA A 24 -10.10 -31.20 -32.42
C ALA A 24 -9.95 -32.73 -32.23
N GLU A 25 -9.53 -33.57 -33.18
CA GLU A 25 -8.67 -33.45 -34.36
C GLU A 25 -8.74 -34.83 -35.07
N ASP A 26 -8.30 -34.90 -36.33
CA ASP A 26 -7.55 -36.00 -36.98
C ASP A 26 -8.05 -36.42 -38.38
N ALA A 27 -7.09 -36.55 -39.30
CA ALA A 27 -7.21 -36.60 -40.76
C ALA A 27 -7.70 -37.98 -41.29
N PRO A 28 -8.03 -38.14 -42.59
CA PRO A 28 -6.96 -38.33 -43.60
C PRO A 28 -7.27 -37.77 -45.01
N THR A 29 -6.20 -37.50 -45.77
CA THR A 29 -6.22 -37.42 -47.25
C THR A 29 -6.58 -38.80 -47.84
N PRO A 30 -7.32 -38.89 -48.96
CA PRO A 30 -6.64 -38.99 -50.25
C PRO A 30 -7.34 -38.25 -51.41
N ALA A 31 -6.47 -37.81 -52.33
CA ALA A 31 -6.57 -37.78 -53.79
C ALA A 31 -7.92 -37.93 -54.54
N ASP A 32 -7.87 -37.36 -55.74
CA ASP A 32 -8.83 -37.40 -56.84
C ASP A 32 -10.06 -36.50 -56.67
N LEU A 33 -9.99 -35.32 -57.31
CA LEU A 33 -10.87 -35.00 -58.44
C LEU A 33 -10.20 -33.92 -59.30
N LYS A 34 -9.53 -34.41 -60.36
CA LYS A 34 -9.42 -33.82 -61.70
C LYS A 34 -9.79 -32.34 -61.85
N SER A 35 -8.78 -31.53 -62.14
CA SER A 35 -8.91 -30.25 -62.84
C SER A 35 -9.78 -30.37 -64.08
N PRO A 36 -10.74 -29.47 -64.32
CA PRO A 36 -11.01 -28.99 -65.65
C PRO A 36 -10.10 -27.79 -65.90
N GLN A 37 -9.21 -27.95 -66.89
CA GLN A 37 -8.54 -26.85 -67.55
C GLN A 37 -9.57 -25.76 -67.86
N SER A 38 -9.39 -24.57 -67.30
CA SER A 38 -10.06 -23.39 -67.82
C SER A 38 -9.23 -22.91 -68.99
N GLU A 39 -9.61 -23.38 -70.16
CA GLU A 39 -9.34 -22.74 -71.44
C GLU A 39 -9.63 -21.23 -71.32
N ASP A 40 -8.67 -20.46 -71.80
CA ASP A 40 -8.80 -19.12 -72.38
C ASP A 40 -10.18 -18.44 -72.20
N ALA A 41 -10.35 -17.73 -71.09
CA ALA A 41 -11.53 -16.89 -70.90
C ALA A 41 -11.45 -15.72 -71.89
N PRO A 42 -12.39 -15.58 -72.85
CA PRO A 42 -12.41 -14.44 -73.74
C PRO A 42 -12.65 -13.19 -72.88
N ARG A 43 -11.74 -12.23 -72.94
CA ARG A 43 -11.94 -10.89 -72.36
C ARG A 43 -13.27 -10.36 -72.91
N PRO A 44 -14.29 -10.07 -72.09
CA PRO A 44 -15.58 -9.59 -72.59
C PRO A 44 -15.42 -8.14 -73.03
N ASP A 45 -14.98 -7.92 -74.27
CA ASP A 45 -14.79 -6.60 -74.84
C ASP A 45 -16.10 -6.01 -75.40
N GLY A 46 -17.19 -6.18 -74.64
CA GLY A 46 -18.56 -5.94 -75.13
C GLY A 46 -19.52 -5.28 -74.14
N LEU A 47 -19.03 -4.64 -73.08
CA LEU A 47 -19.91 -3.81 -72.24
C LEU A 47 -20.32 -2.56 -73.02
N LYS A 48 -21.63 -2.33 -73.14
CA LYS A 48 -22.17 -1.09 -73.72
C LYS A 48 -21.63 0.08 -72.90
N HIS A 49 -21.43 1.24 -73.53
CA HIS A 49 -20.83 2.44 -72.89
C HIS A 49 -21.48 2.79 -71.54
N ASN A 50 -22.79 2.55 -71.40
CA ASN A 50 -23.54 2.77 -70.18
C ASN A 50 -23.18 1.78 -69.05
N ASP A 51 -22.93 0.50 -69.37
CA ASP A 51 -22.58 -0.52 -68.36
C ASP A 51 -21.17 -0.28 -67.80
N ARG A 52 -20.23 0.17 -68.64
CA ARG A 52 -18.87 0.59 -68.20
C ARG A 52 -18.94 1.80 -67.27
N ARG A 53 -19.83 2.76 -67.54
CA ARG A 53 -20.05 3.93 -66.66
C ARG A 53 -20.61 3.53 -65.30
N ILE A 54 -21.65 2.69 -65.27
CA ILE A 54 -22.28 2.22 -64.02
C ILE A 54 -21.27 1.44 -63.18
N LEU A 55 -20.46 0.56 -63.78
CA LEU A 55 -19.43 -0.17 -63.04
C LEU A 55 -18.33 0.75 -62.50
N SER A 56 -17.93 1.77 -63.27
CA SER A 56 -16.97 2.78 -62.82
C SER A 56 -17.52 3.61 -61.65
N GLU A 57 -18.78 4.01 -61.71
CA GLU A 57 -19.47 4.73 -60.64
C GLU A 57 -19.60 3.88 -59.38
N LEU A 58 -20.03 2.62 -59.51
CA LEU A 58 -20.11 1.67 -58.40
C LEU A 58 -18.74 1.41 -57.77
N ALA A 59 -17.67 1.30 -58.58
CA ALA A 59 -16.31 1.18 -58.08
C ALA A 59 -15.86 2.44 -57.34
N GLY A 60 -16.21 3.63 -57.84
CA GLY A 60 -15.95 4.91 -57.17
C GLY A 60 -16.68 5.03 -55.82
N GLU A 61 -17.94 4.62 -55.76
CA GLU A 61 -18.72 4.59 -54.51
C GLU A 61 -18.20 3.56 -53.51
N ARG A 62 -17.75 2.40 -53.99
CA ARG A 62 -17.12 1.39 -53.12
C ARG A 62 -15.84 1.94 -52.49
N LYS A 63 -14.99 2.62 -53.28
CA LYS A 63 -13.78 3.29 -52.77
C LYS A 63 -14.13 4.37 -51.74
N LYS A 64 -15.08 5.25 -52.04
CA LYS A 64 -15.55 6.28 -51.09
C LYS A 64 -16.09 5.68 -49.80
N ARG A 65 -16.86 4.59 -49.87
CA ARG A 65 -17.35 3.88 -48.68
C ARG A 65 -16.21 3.28 -47.86
N GLN A 66 -15.23 2.66 -48.51
CA GLN A 66 -14.05 2.12 -47.84
C GLN A 66 -13.22 3.22 -47.18
N GLU A 67 -13.02 4.36 -47.83
CA GLU A 67 -12.32 5.52 -47.27
C GLU A 67 -13.05 6.10 -46.05
N LEU A 68 -14.38 6.22 -46.11
CA LEU A 68 -15.17 6.68 -44.96
C LEU A 68 -15.12 5.66 -43.82
N GLN A 69 -15.19 4.37 -44.12
CA GLN A 69 -15.09 3.32 -43.10
C GLN A 69 -13.70 3.32 -42.43
N ALA A 70 -12.62 3.49 -43.20
CA ALA A 70 -11.27 3.59 -42.66
C ALA A 70 -11.10 4.82 -41.75
N LYS A 71 -11.69 5.97 -42.13
CA LYS A 71 -11.69 7.17 -41.30
C LYS A 71 -12.47 7.01 -40.00
N LEU A 72 -13.61 6.29 -40.03
CA LEU A 72 -14.37 6.00 -38.82
C LEU A 72 -13.57 5.10 -37.88
N GLN A 73 -12.92 4.07 -38.40
CA GLN A 73 -12.03 3.21 -37.61
C GLN A 73 -10.87 3.99 -36.99
N GLU A 74 -10.22 4.88 -37.75
CA GLU A 74 -9.13 5.70 -37.21
C GLU A 74 -9.59 6.62 -36.07
N ILE A 75 -10.79 7.18 -36.16
CA ILE A 75 -11.38 8.00 -35.09
C ILE A 75 -11.72 7.13 -33.88
N GLU A 76 -12.34 5.97 -34.09
CA GLU A 76 -12.67 5.03 -33.01
C GLU A 76 -11.42 4.53 -32.28
N ASP A 77 -10.36 4.18 -33.01
CA ASP A 77 -9.09 3.74 -32.42
C ASP A 77 -8.40 4.86 -31.64
N ARG A 78 -8.45 6.09 -32.17
CA ARG A 78 -7.93 7.28 -31.48
C ARG A 78 -8.71 7.55 -30.19
N ASP A 79 -10.04 7.56 -30.28
CA ASP A 79 -10.93 7.79 -29.15
C ASP A 79 -10.79 6.70 -28.09
N LEU A 80 -10.62 5.44 -28.50
CA LEU A 80 -10.35 4.33 -27.60
C LEU A 80 -9.01 4.53 -26.88
N SER A 81 -7.96 4.90 -27.62
CA SER A 81 -6.63 5.20 -27.05
C SER A 81 -6.68 6.37 -26.07
N GLU A 82 -7.45 7.42 -26.37
CA GLU A 82 -7.65 8.57 -25.49
C GLU A 82 -8.44 8.19 -24.25
N LYS A 83 -9.52 7.41 -24.38
CA LYS A 83 -10.30 6.89 -23.25
C LYS A 83 -9.42 6.03 -22.34
N ASP A 84 -8.60 5.14 -22.87
CA ASP A 84 -7.72 4.31 -22.06
C ASP A 84 -6.70 5.14 -21.26
N LYS A 85 -6.16 6.21 -21.87
CA LYS A 85 -5.28 7.16 -21.18
C LYS A 85 -6.02 7.91 -20.07
N LEU A 86 -7.24 8.38 -20.35
CA LEU A 86 -8.07 9.08 -19.37
C LEU A 86 -8.48 8.17 -18.21
N VAL A 87 -8.83 6.90 -18.49
CA VAL A 87 -9.15 5.91 -17.45
C VAL A 87 -7.94 5.67 -16.55
N LYS A 88 -6.74 5.45 -17.13
CA LYS A 88 -5.51 5.31 -16.34
C LYS A 88 -5.23 6.54 -15.48
N GLN A 89 -5.36 7.74 -16.04
CA GLN A 89 -5.19 8.98 -15.29
C GLN A 89 -6.22 9.13 -14.16
N LEU A 90 -7.48 8.73 -14.40
CA LEU A 90 -8.51 8.75 -13.37
C LEU A 90 -8.25 7.72 -12.27
N GLU A 91 -7.76 6.53 -12.60
CA GLU A 91 -7.38 5.52 -11.61
C GLU A 91 -6.19 5.98 -10.77
N GLU A 92 -5.16 6.56 -11.39
CA GLU A 92 -4.02 7.17 -10.69
C GLU A 92 -4.45 8.34 -9.79
N ALA A 93 -5.32 9.22 -10.30
CA ALA A 93 -5.87 10.34 -9.53
C ALA A 93 -6.73 9.85 -8.36
N LYS A 94 -7.54 8.80 -8.54
CA LYS A 94 -8.31 8.18 -7.46
C LYS A 94 -7.40 7.53 -6.42
N ALA A 95 -6.35 6.83 -6.84
CA ALA A 95 -5.41 6.20 -5.93
C ALA A 95 -4.63 7.24 -5.10
N THR A 96 -4.19 8.34 -5.71
CA THR A 96 -3.52 9.44 -5.00
C THR A 96 -4.48 10.18 -4.06
N ALA A 97 -5.72 10.45 -4.50
CA ALA A 97 -6.74 11.04 -3.65
C ALA A 97 -7.07 10.15 -2.44
N ALA A 98 -7.24 8.83 -2.64
CA ALA A 98 -7.51 7.89 -1.56
C ALA A 98 -6.36 7.84 -0.53
N LYS A 99 -5.10 7.85 -1.00
CA LYS A 99 -3.92 7.93 -0.12
C LYS A 99 -3.91 9.23 0.68
N ALA A 100 -4.11 10.38 0.04
CA ALA A 100 -4.14 11.68 0.71
C ALA A 100 -5.29 11.79 1.71
N GLN A 101 -6.47 11.24 1.39
CA GLN A 101 -7.61 11.18 2.31
C GLN A 101 -7.30 10.31 3.54
N ALA A 102 -6.69 9.14 3.34
CA ALA A 102 -6.28 8.27 4.45
C ALA A 102 -5.24 8.94 5.35
N GLU A 103 -4.24 9.62 4.78
CA GLU A 103 -3.25 10.39 5.54
C GLU A 103 -3.90 11.55 6.31
N ALA A 104 -4.81 12.29 5.68
CA ALA A 104 -5.53 13.38 6.34
C ALA A 104 -6.38 12.87 7.52
N LEU A 105 -7.03 11.70 7.39
CA LEU A 105 -7.78 11.08 8.48
C LEU A 105 -6.86 10.68 9.63
N ARG A 106 -5.70 10.07 9.34
CA ARG A 106 -4.70 9.72 10.37
C ARG A 106 -4.23 10.95 11.13
N LEU A 107 -3.89 12.02 10.42
CA LEU A 107 -3.43 13.27 11.03
C LEU A 107 -4.50 13.94 11.88
N ARG A 108 -5.76 13.96 11.43
CA ARG A 108 -6.89 14.48 12.21
C ARG A 108 -7.05 13.70 13.53
N ILE A 109 -7.09 12.37 13.46
CA ILE A 109 -7.25 11.53 14.65
C ILE A 109 -6.04 11.68 15.59
N ALA A 110 -4.83 11.75 15.05
CA ALA A 110 -3.62 11.96 15.83
C ALA A 110 -3.65 13.30 16.58
N ALA A 111 -4.13 14.36 15.93
CA ALA A 111 -4.32 15.68 16.55
C ALA A 111 -5.41 15.66 17.62
N GLU A 112 -6.54 14.98 17.39
CA GLU A 112 -7.63 14.85 18.37
C GLU A 112 -7.24 14.05 19.62
N THR A 113 -6.36 13.06 19.45
CA THR A 113 -5.92 12.18 20.55
C THR A 113 -4.68 12.69 21.27
N ASP A 114 -4.07 13.80 20.82
CA ASP A 114 -2.79 14.35 21.28
C ASP A 114 -1.65 13.31 21.21
N LEU A 115 -1.60 12.54 20.13
CA LEU A 115 -0.57 11.51 19.97
C LEU A 115 0.78 12.13 19.54
N PRO A 116 1.92 11.74 20.13
CA PRO A 116 3.24 12.19 19.70
C PRO A 116 3.51 11.87 18.22
N ALA A 117 4.21 12.77 17.51
CA ALA A 117 4.50 12.65 16.08
C ALA A 117 5.21 11.34 15.72
N ASP A 118 6.11 10.86 16.58
CA ASP A 118 6.85 9.61 16.41
C ASP A 118 5.93 8.38 16.31
N LEU A 119 4.69 8.47 16.80
CA LEU A 119 3.73 7.38 16.80
C LEU A 119 2.69 7.45 15.68
N HIS A 120 2.69 8.52 14.89
CA HIS A 120 1.71 8.71 13.80
C HIS A 120 1.88 7.63 12.71
N GLU A 121 3.09 7.14 12.49
CA GLU A 121 3.38 6.06 11.53
C GLU A 121 2.64 4.75 11.87
N PHE A 122 2.36 4.50 13.15
CA PHE A 122 1.67 3.28 13.60
C PHE A 122 0.14 3.36 13.48
N LEU A 123 -0.41 4.52 13.09
CA LEU A 123 -1.84 4.72 12.86
C LEU A 123 -2.26 4.15 11.49
N VAL A 124 -2.34 2.83 11.41
CA VAL A 124 -2.77 2.11 10.20
C VAL A 124 -4.18 1.56 10.41
N GLY A 125 -5.09 1.75 9.47
CA GLY A 125 -6.45 1.19 9.50
C GLY A 125 -7.21 1.50 8.22
N ALA A 126 -8.26 0.72 7.96
CA ALA A 126 -9.15 0.96 6.83
C ALA A 126 -10.25 1.97 7.19
N ASP A 127 -10.73 1.92 8.44
CA ASP A 127 -11.83 2.73 8.93
C ASP A 127 -11.40 3.74 10.00
N GLU A 128 -12.14 4.84 10.11
CA GLU A 128 -11.92 5.87 11.13
C GLU A 128 -11.97 5.30 12.55
N ALA A 129 -12.90 4.38 12.81
CA ALA A 129 -13.06 3.73 14.11
C ALA A 129 -11.84 2.88 14.49
N GLU A 130 -11.25 2.17 13.54
CA GLU A 130 -10.04 1.37 13.78
C GLU A 130 -8.84 2.25 14.09
N ILE A 131 -8.68 3.36 13.34
CA ILE A 131 -7.57 4.29 13.53
C ILE A 131 -7.70 4.99 14.89
N ARG A 132 -8.92 5.40 15.28
CA ARG A 132 -9.17 6.02 16.60
C ARG A 132 -8.92 5.03 17.74
N ALA A 133 -9.40 3.79 17.62
CA ALA A 133 -9.13 2.76 18.63
C ALA A 133 -7.64 2.44 18.78
N LYS A 134 -6.87 2.45 17.68
CA LYS A 134 -5.41 2.30 17.72
C LYS A 134 -4.72 3.50 18.34
N ALA A 135 -5.16 4.72 18.03
CA ALA A 135 -4.63 5.94 18.62
C ALA A 135 -4.83 5.94 20.16
N GLU A 136 -6.01 5.55 20.64
CA GLU A 136 -6.27 5.41 22.07
C GLU A 136 -5.40 4.35 22.74
N LYS A 137 -5.21 3.19 22.09
CA LYS A 137 -4.30 2.14 22.59
C LYS A 137 -2.86 2.62 22.68
N LEU A 138 -2.38 3.35 21.68
CA LEU A 138 -1.02 3.91 21.68
C LEU A 138 -0.87 4.96 22.78
N LYS A 139 -1.85 5.85 22.93
CA LYS A 139 -1.89 6.82 24.03
C LYS A 139 -1.83 6.14 25.40
N ALA A 140 -2.64 5.10 25.60
CA ALA A 140 -2.64 4.32 26.83
C ALA A 140 -1.29 3.62 27.08
N ALA A 141 -0.67 3.05 26.04
CA ALA A 141 0.63 2.42 26.13
C ALA A 141 1.75 3.42 26.48
N THR A 142 1.72 4.63 25.91
CA THR A 142 2.68 5.69 26.27
C THR A 142 2.46 6.22 27.68
N ALA A 143 1.20 6.40 28.09
CA ALA A 143 0.87 6.89 29.43
C ALA A 143 1.22 5.88 30.52
N ALA A 144 1.17 4.58 30.21
CA ALA A 144 1.55 3.52 31.14
C ALA A 144 3.04 3.59 31.53
N GLY A 145 3.88 4.21 30.70
CA GLY A 145 5.32 4.35 30.91
C GLY A 145 6.03 2.98 31.00
N THR A 146 7.34 2.96 30.78
CA THR A 146 8.11 1.76 31.14
C THR A 146 8.12 1.70 32.67
N ARG A 147 7.27 0.86 33.27
CA ARG A 147 7.35 0.51 34.70
C ARG A 147 8.64 -0.27 34.92
N ARG A 148 9.77 0.45 34.95
CA ARG A 148 11.02 -0.12 35.42
C ARG A 148 10.93 -0.17 36.94
N PRO A 149 11.24 -1.32 37.57
CA PRO A 149 11.41 -1.34 39.01
C PRO A 149 12.45 -0.26 39.37
N GLN A 150 12.15 0.51 40.40
CA GLN A 150 13.14 1.44 40.97
C GLN A 150 14.42 0.63 41.25
N PRO A 151 15.60 1.11 40.82
CA PRO A 151 16.87 0.46 41.17
C PRO A 151 16.92 0.30 42.68
N ASP A 152 17.13 -0.93 43.14
CA ASP A 152 17.21 -1.23 44.57
C ASP A 152 18.44 -0.54 45.15
N PRO A 153 18.29 0.43 46.09
CA PRO A 153 19.41 1.15 46.67
C PRO A 153 20.34 0.25 47.49
N SER A 154 19.92 -0.98 47.85
CA SER A 154 20.76 -1.96 48.53
C SER A 154 21.65 -2.77 47.57
N GLN A 155 21.34 -2.76 46.27
CA GLN A 155 22.17 -3.43 45.26
C GLN A 155 23.34 -2.53 44.86
N GLY A 156 24.52 -2.84 45.39
CA GLY A 156 25.77 -2.16 45.04
C GLY A 156 26.14 -0.98 45.95
N ALA A 157 25.38 -0.74 47.03
CA ALA A 157 25.87 0.11 48.11
C ALA A 157 27.14 -0.52 48.70
N LYS A 158 28.28 0.14 48.52
CA LYS A 158 29.49 -0.21 49.24
C LYS A 158 29.15 -0.07 50.73
N PRO A 159 29.42 -1.06 51.59
CA PRO A 159 29.26 -0.86 53.01
C PRO A 159 30.09 0.37 53.39
N ASP A 160 29.45 1.37 53.99
CA ASP A 160 30.15 2.50 54.60
C ASP A 160 31.14 1.89 55.60
N SER A 161 32.42 1.94 55.21
CA SER A 161 33.61 1.46 55.92
C SER A 161 33.37 0.38 56.98
N THR A 162 33.74 -0.87 56.69
CA THR A 162 33.94 -1.94 57.69
C THR A 162 35.15 -1.67 58.62
N GLY A 163 35.52 -0.40 58.79
CA GLY A 163 36.61 0.07 59.62
C GLY A 163 36.10 0.62 60.95
N PRO A 164 36.99 0.78 61.93
CA PRO A 164 36.64 1.39 63.20
C PRO A 164 36.16 2.84 62.97
N SER A 165 35.12 3.24 63.72
CA SER A 165 34.54 4.60 63.65
C SER A 165 35.65 5.65 63.71
N GLN A 166 35.76 6.45 62.64
CA GLN A 166 36.81 7.45 62.48
C GLN A 166 36.52 8.66 63.38
N LEU A 167 37.55 9.20 64.02
CA LEU A 167 37.46 10.40 64.85
C LEU A 167 37.45 11.64 63.98
N THR A 168 36.75 12.68 64.44
CA THR A 168 36.75 13.99 63.79
C THR A 168 37.79 14.92 64.40
N ALA A 169 38.11 16.03 63.73
CA ALA A 169 39.03 17.04 64.24
C ALA A 169 38.54 17.68 65.56
N ALA A 170 37.23 17.73 65.78
CA ALA A 170 36.64 18.22 67.02
C ALA A 170 36.88 17.25 68.19
N ASP A 171 36.81 15.93 67.93
CA ASP A 171 37.05 14.92 68.94
C ASP A 171 38.52 14.95 69.39
N LEU A 172 39.45 15.04 68.44
CA LEU A 172 40.89 15.22 68.72
C LEU A 172 41.20 16.42 69.63
N ALA A 173 40.48 17.53 69.47
CA ALA A 173 40.71 18.75 70.24
C ALA A 173 40.35 18.61 71.73
N THR A 174 39.54 17.59 72.09
CA THR A 174 39.10 17.34 73.46
C THR A 174 39.73 16.10 74.09
N MET A 175 40.45 15.30 73.30
CA MET A 175 41.12 14.09 73.75
C MET A 175 42.51 14.38 74.33
N SER A 176 42.91 13.55 75.31
CA SER A 176 44.26 13.61 75.87
C SER A 176 45.28 13.04 74.88
N ALA A 177 46.55 13.43 75.01
CA ALA A 177 47.62 12.93 74.14
C ALA A 177 47.75 11.39 74.16
N GLU A 178 47.47 10.75 75.30
CA GLU A 178 47.48 9.30 75.44
C GLU A 178 46.32 8.63 74.69
N ASP A 179 45.15 9.26 74.67
CA ASP A 179 43.97 8.73 73.98
C ASP A 179 44.08 8.90 72.46
N ILE A 180 44.79 9.93 72.01
CA ILE A 180 45.12 10.13 70.59
C ILE A 180 46.00 8.99 70.09
N VAL A 181 47.03 8.58 70.85
CA VAL A 181 47.91 7.46 70.48
C VAL A 181 47.13 6.14 70.40
N LYS A 182 46.27 5.85 71.38
CA LYS A 182 45.41 4.65 71.37
C LYS A 182 44.43 4.65 70.20
N ALA A 183 43.87 5.80 69.85
CA ALA A 183 43.00 5.93 68.69
C ALA A 183 43.74 5.71 67.36
N ASP A 184 45.03 6.07 67.32
CA ASP A 184 45.89 5.85 66.16
C ASP A 184 46.19 4.38 65.94
N GLU A 185 46.59 3.69 67.01
CA GLU A 185 46.82 2.24 67.02
C GLU A 185 45.55 1.44 66.67
N ALA A 186 44.39 1.96 67.10
CA ALA A 186 43.08 1.41 66.76
C ALA A 186 42.61 1.76 65.33
N GLY A 187 43.40 2.48 64.53
CA GLY A 187 43.06 2.85 63.15
C GLY A 187 41.90 3.83 63.01
N ARG A 188 41.57 4.59 64.07
CA ARG A 188 40.45 5.55 64.10
C ARG A 188 40.82 6.94 63.58
N LEU A 189 42.08 7.17 63.22
CA LEU A 189 42.59 8.45 62.71
C LEU A 189 42.89 8.45 61.21
N GLU A 190 42.57 7.35 60.51
CA GLU A 190 42.89 7.15 59.10
C GLU A 190 42.26 8.20 58.17
N ASP A 191 41.02 8.62 58.42
CA ASP A 191 40.36 9.64 57.60
C ASP A 191 41.00 11.02 57.76
N LEU A 192 41.39 11.39 58.99
CA LEU A 192 42.09 12.64 59.26
C LEU A 192 43.52 12.65 58.68
N LYS A 193 44.21 11.50 58.73
CA LYS A 193 45.51 11.31 58.06
C LYS A 193 45.41 11.39 56.54
N ARG A 194 44.29 10.98 55.93
CA ARG A 194 44.04 11.11 54.48
C ARG A 194 43.69 12.53 54.07
N GLN A 195 42.97 13.28 54.91
CA GLN A 195 42.56 14.66 54.64
C GLN A 195 43.69 15.68 54.85
N GLY A 196 44.69 15.37 55.69
CA GLY A 196 45.82 16.25 55.98
C GLY A 196 47.06 16.10 55.06
N ARG A 197 46.94 15.42 53.91
CA ARG A 197 48.00 15.32 52.90
C ARG A 197 47.86 16.35 51.79
#